data_AF-A0A0L0VE42-F1
#
_entry.id   AF-A0A0L0VE42-F1
#
_cell.length_a   1.000
_cell.length_b   1.000
_cell.length_c   1.000
_cell.angle_alpha   90.00
_cell.angle_beta   90.00
_cell.angle_gamma   90.00
#
_symmetry.space_group_name_H-M   'P 1'
#
loop_
_entity.id
_entity.type
_entity.pdbx_description
1 polymer ?
#
loop_
_entity_poly.entity_id
_entity_poly.type
_entity_poly.pdbx_seq_one_letter_code
_entity_poly.pdbx_strand_id
1 'polypeptide(L)'
;MDSTNNQLNIPGSEPPGQSQPTNTRAMFTQENVEEILAVALARQAAMMNIRDGPNTHHQPIPAQNPTPALNQTPAAKKTVPPNKRSKLLGKATRNSARIMANRAQSEPPMASSTTPAKHTSSKKKAGLPSSPRKAASPGPKKAPHQMVTADFPPNFKDTKRCLFAHIRLLWGLVETRTVPPPANPEHIRSFCANFQTINEVQRYLEDSNSAALIANEDILTLKDARAGVTQVGKGFIHIDDGHISYIHAQLAKLGIRCWGPNLDEGPESLFNAACRIAALTIFQQIAVAGGYNFLNFNHNYKDDMLTFIRTYNHYVHHVLAKKYRAECKKVGSNEATIEKNNATRNRIRLRKARVKFGNRNEFPERYMRVLRETAAHSDDELDDDTNSFVIQTLGYRSNAASIFFRRLDLAMKAVQKAKGKASRMRARNLPIIPIPSKFTKVPESLPLDFYGRKWLSEIPEGQQRTIPDLTSVAFLPDPSKSLFPSNNPNFDPLEKLSDAAFNRKFLNGVLKKYRMKEIIEDDAIITDDSGAGSEDEDDDNENLENSTHAAQHNDKGYQ
;
A
#
# COMPACT_ATOMS: atom_id res chain seq x y z
N MET A 1 77.56 24.27 58.23
CA MET A 1 76.95 22.94 58.35
C MET A 1 76.52 22.52 56.97
N ASP A 2 76.96 21.43 56.39
CA ASP A 2 78.27 20.79 56.40
C ASP A 2 78.39 20.10 55.04
N SER A 3 79.63 19.85 54.64
CA SER A 3 80.08 19.40 53.33
C SER A 3 79.46 18.10 52.79
N THR A 4 79.36 18.06 51.46
CA THR A 4 79.54 16.90 50.54
C THR A 4 80.00 15.58 51.18
N ASN A 5 79.44 14.43 50.79
CA ASN A 5 79.93 13.61 49.66
C ASN A 5 79.19 12.24 49.54
N ASN A 6 78.97 11.83 48.28
CA ASN A 6 78.92 10.47 47.71
C ASN A 6 78.41 9.25 48.51
N GLN A 7 77.53 8.47 47.89
CA GLN A 7 77.88 7.09 47.44
C GLN A 7 76.83 6.45 46.50
N LEU A 8 77.36 5.89 45.40
CA LEU A 8 76.74 4.92 44.50
C LEU A 8 76.44 3.61 45.25
N ASN A 9 75.30 2.95 44.98
CA ASN A 9 75.19 1.74 44.14
C ASN A 9 73.88 0.95 44.43
N ILE A 10 73.28 0.44 43.35
CA ILE A 10 72.01 -0.32 43.16
C ILE A 10 72.19 -1.75 43.76
N PRO A 11 71.18 -2.62 44.12
CA PRO A 11 69.80 -2.76 43.62
C PRO A 11 68.67 -3.03 44.64
N GLY A 12 67.46 -2.58 44.30
CA GLY A 12 66.23 -2.99 44.97
C GLY A 12 65.04 -2.86 44.02
N SER A 13 64.79 -3.94 43.27
CA SER A 13 63.49 -4.38 42.73
C SER A 13 62.40 -3.32 42.49
N GLU A 14 62.20 -2.97 41.22
CA GLU A 14 60.99 -2.32 40.72
C GLU A 14 59.75 -3.22 40.89
N PRO A 15 58.58 -2.68 41.28
CA PRO A 15 57.29 -3.24 40.95
C PRO A 15 56.81 -2.74 39.56
N PRO A 16 56.23 -3.61 38.72
CA PRO A 16 55.87 -3.24 37.35
C PRO A 16 54.55 -2.47 37.26
N GLY A 17 54.59 -1.37 36.51
CA GLY A 17 53.61 -0.95 35.50
C GLY A 17 52.12 -1.02 35.83
N GLN A 18 51.53 0.16 36.07
CA GLN A 18 50.10 0.38 35.87
C GLN A 18 49.72 0.13 34.41
N SER A 19 49.02 -0.97 34.13
CA SER A 19 48.32 -1.20 32.87
C SER A 19 46.94 -0.56 32.92
N GLN A 20 46.73 0.47 32.09
CA GLN A 20 45.40 0.99 31.76
C GLN A 20 44.55 -0.09 31.07
N PRO A 21 43.22 -0.16 31.34
CA PRO A 21 42.36 -1.10 30.65
C PRO A 21 42.13 -0.64 29.21
N THR A 22 42.65 -1.40 28.25
CA THR A 22 42.32 -1.26 26.84
C THR A 22 40.86 -1.66 26.62
N ASN A 23 40.01 -0.65 26.40
CA ASN A 23 38.62 -0.82 25.98
C ASN A 23 38.60 -1.24 24.50
N THR A 24 38.82 -2.52 24.22
CA THR A 24 38.62 -3.08 22.89
C THR A 24 37.14 -3.43 22.72
N ARG A 25 36.35 -2.43 22.33
CA ARG A 25 34.99 -2.63 21.79
C ARG A 25 35.12 -3.47 20.51
N ALA A 26 34.85 -4.76 20.61
CA ALA A 26 34.75 -5.63 19.44
C ALA A 26 33.63 -5.11 18.53
N MET A 27 34.00 -4.53 17.38
CA MET A 27 33.04 -4.19 16.34
C MET A 27 32.60 -5.49 15.67
N PHE A 28 31.32 -5.84 15.83
CA PHE A 28 30.68 -6.90 15.07
C PHE A 28 30.44 -6.40 13.64
N THR A 29 31.28 -6.84 12.71
CA THR A 29 31.11 -6.62 11.27
C THR A 29 30.18 -7.68 10.67
N GLN A 30 29.58 -7.38 9.52
CA GLN A 30 28.63 -8.27 8.84
C GLN A 30 29.26 -9.62 8.45
N GLU A 31 30.57 -9.65 8.18
CA GLU A 31 31.34 -10.89 7.93
C GLU A 31 31.36 -11.83 9.14
N ASN A 32 31.51 -11.30 10.36
CA ASN A 32 31.55 -12.13 11.58
C ASN A 32 30.21 -12.83 11.84
N VAL A 33 29.10 -12.24 11.38
CA VAL A 33 27.76 -12.85 11.50
C VAL A 33 27.55 -13.94 10.45
N GLU A 34 28.04 -13.73 9.22
CA GLU A 34 27.93 -14.70 8.13
C GLU A 34 28.77 -15.96 8.39
N GLU A 35 29.96 -15.81 8.98
CA GLU A 35 30.83 -16.93 9.36
C GLU A 35 30.21 -17.79 10.48
N ILE A 36 29.62 -17.15 11.51
CA ILE A 36 28.93 -17.85 12.60
C ILE A 36 27.69 -18.60 12.07
N LEU A 37 26.95 -18.00 11.13
CA LEU A 37 25.77 -18.63 10.53
C LEU A 37 26.13 -19.83 9.64
N ALA A 38 27.23 -19.73 8.89
CA ALA A 38 27.71 -20.82 8.03
C ALA A 38 28.14 -22.05 8.83
N VAL A 39 28.79 -21.86 9.98
CA VAL A 39 29.19 -22.94 10.89
C VAL A 39 27.97 -23.60 11.55
N ALA A 40 26.94 -22.84 11.88
CA ALA A 40 25.69 -23.37 12.44
C ALA A 40 24.90 -24.21 11.40
N LEU A 41 24.78 -23.72 10.16
CA LEU A 41 24.13 -24.45 9.05
C LEU A 41 24.86 -25.76 8.70
N ALA A 42 26.19 -25.76 8.71
CA ALA A 42 26.98 -26.97 8.46
C ALA A 42 26.76 -28.05 9.53
N ARG A 43 26.59 -27.64 10.80
CA ARG A 43 26.30 -28.57 11.90
C ARG A 43 24.88 -29.13 11.83
N GLN A 44 23.90 -28.31 11.41
CA GLN A 44 22.51 -28.74 11.24
C GLN A 44 22.37 -29.78 10.10
N ALA A 45 23.09 -29.60 8.99
CA ALA A 45 23.10 -30.56 7.88
C ALA A 45 23.68 -31.93 8.28
N ALA A 46 24.68 -31.96 9.16
CA ALA A 46 25.27 -33.20 9.65
C ALA A 46 24.30 -34.02 10.54
N MET A 47 23.40 -33.35 11.26
CA MET A 47 22.42 -34.01 12.13
C MET A 47 21.24 -34.63 11.36
N MET A 48 20.90 -34.11 10.17
CA MET A 48 19.80 -34.64 9.35
C MET A 48 20.15 -35.97 8.66
N ASN A 49 21.43 -36.23 8.38
CA ASN A 49 21.88 -37.45 7.69
C ASN A 49 21.92 -38.72 8.57
N ILE A 50 21.68 -38.61 9.88
CA ILE A 50 21.72 -39.75 10.81
C ILE A 50 20.37 -40.49 10.89
N ARG A 51 19.30 -39.96 10.30
CA ARG A 51 17.93 -40.51 10.44
C ARG A 51 17.49 -41.54 9.39
N ASP A 52 18.27 -41.77 8.32
CA ASP A 52 17.90 -42.74 7.28
C ASP A 52 18.71 -44.05 7.40
N GLY A 53 18.20 -44.96 8.22
CA GLY A 53 18.54 -46.40 8.20
C GLY A 53 17.34 -47.24 7.71
N PRO A 54 17.52 -48.37 7.00
CA PRO A 54 16.46 -48.99 6.19
C PRO A 54 15.64 -50.09 6.90
N ASN A 55 14.52 -50.47 6.25
CA ASN A 55 13.56 -51.59 6.49
C ASN A 55 12.32 -51.30 7.39
N THR A 56 11.09 -51.77 7.13
CA THR A 56 10.55 -52.85 6.24
C THR A 56 9.02 -52.72 6.10
N HIS A 57 8.47 -53.35 5.05
CA HIS A 57 7.04 -53.54 4.70
C HIS A 57 6.04 -53.86 5.84
N HIS A 58 4.81 -53.34 5.73
CA HIS A 58 3.58 -54.10 6.03
C HIS A 58 2.36 -53.60 5.21
N GLN A 59 1.56 -54.56 4.74
CA GLN A 59 0.34 -54.42 3.93
C GLN A 59 -0.94 -54.17 4.76
N PRO A 60 -2.05 -53.69 4.14
CA PRO A 60 -3.27 -53.27 4.83
C PRO A 60 -4.36 -54.36 4.96
N ILE A 61 -5.21 -54.25 5.99
CA ILE A 61 -6.41 -55.07 6.23
C ILE A 61 -7.67 -54.16 6.13
N PRO A 62 -8.79 -54.62 5.53
CA PRO A 62 -9.97 -53.80 5.25
C PRO A 62 -11.04 -53.87 6.36
N ALA A 63 -11.87 -52.83 6.49
CA ALA A 63 -13.05 -52.84 7.35
C ALA A 63 -14.31 -52.36 6.61
N GLN A 64 -15.40 -53.06 6.91
CA GLN A 64 -16.71 -53.08 6.27
C GLN A 64 -17.61 -51.92 6.77
N ASN A 65 -18.47 -51.40 5.89
CA ASN A 65 -19.63 -50.58 6.25
C ASN A 65 -20.92 -51.31 5.86
N PRO A 66 -21.99 -51.18 6.67
CA PRO A 66 -23.34 -51.23 6.15
C PRO A 66 -24.09 -49.91 6.39
N THR A 67 -24.71 -49.40 5.32
CA THR A 67 -25.80 -48.42 5.32
C THR A 67 -27.12 -49.10 5.74
N PRO A 68 -28.16 -48.35 6.15
CA PRO A 68 -29.20 -48.03 5.16
C PRO A 68 -29.83 -46.63 5.26
N ALA A 69 -30.38 -46.22 4.12
CA ALA A 69 -31.02 -44.94 3.80
C ALA A 69 -32.49 -44.85 4.25
N LEU A 70 -33.05 -43.63 4.30
CA LEU A 70 -34.50 -43.37 4.16
C LEU A 70 -34.79 -41.95 3.59
N ASN A 71 -35.34 -41.96 2.37
CA ASN A 71 -36.42 -41.16 1.78
C ASN A 71 -36.38 -39.62 1.60
N GLN A 72 -36.44 -39.23 0.32
CA GLN A 72 -36.98 -37.97 -0.20
C GLN A 72 -38.46 -38.14 -0.59
N THR A 73 -39.24 -37.06 -0.58
CA THR A 73 -40.30 -36.77 -1.60
C THR A 73 -40.71 -35.27 -1.58
N PRO A 74 -41.29 -34.71 -2.67
CA PRO A 74 -41.30 -33.27 -3.00
C PRO A 74 -42.71 -32.63 -3.11
N ALA A 75 -42.80 -31.29 -3.09
CA ALA A 75 -43.99 -30.50 -3.46
C ALA A 75 -43.59 -29.02 -3.69
N ALA A 76 -44.20 -28.15 -4.50
CA ALA A 76 -45.15 -28.21 -5.63
C ALA A 76 -45.15 -26.79 -6.27
N LYS A 77 -45.35 -26.70 -7.59
CA LYS A 77 -45.54 -25.45 -8.34
C LYS A 77 -47.00 -24.94 -8.20
N LYS A 78 -47.21 -23.62 -8.10
CA LYS A 78 -48.49 -22.96 -8.41
C LYS A 78 -48.26 -21.68 -9.23
N THR A 79 -49.16 -21.43 -10.17
CA THR A 79 -49.13 -20.40 -11.22
C THR A 79 -50.44 -19.58 -11.24
N VAL A 80 -50.33 -18.35 -11.81
CA VAL A 80 -51.35 -17.41 -12.42
C VAL A 80 -52.27 -16.62 -11.44
N PRO A 81 -52.80 -15.38 -11.72
CA PRO A 81 -52.93 -14.59 -12.97
C PRO A 81 -52.58 -13.06 -12.92
N PRO A 82 -52.73 -12.31 -14.05
CA PRO A 82 -52.05 -11.02 -14.29
C PRO A 82 -52.91 -9.75 -14.14
N ASN A 83 -52.22 -8.59 -14.16
CA ASN A 83 -52.58 -7.33 -14.86
C ASN A 83 -52.73 -6.04 -14.00
N LYS A 84 -52.34 -4.90 -14.62
CA LYS A 84 -52.39 -3.47 -14.20
C LYS A 84 -51.13 -2.87 -13.53
N ARG A 85 -50.02 -2.72 -14.27
CA ARG A 85 -48.94 -1.77 -13.88
C ARG A 85 -48.28 -0.98 -15.02
N SER A 86 -48.85 -0.99 -16.23
CA SER A 86 -48.19 -0.39 -17.41
C SER A 86 -48.46 1.10 -17.68
N LYS A 87 -49.23 1.82 -16.84
CA LYS A 87 -49.49 3.27 -17.06
C LYS A 87 -48.88 4.24 -16.03
N LEU A 88 -48.25 3.77 -14.95
CA LEU A 88 -47.58 4.64 -13.96
C LEU A 88 -46.06 4.74 -14.10
N LEU A 89 -45.40 3.85 -14.85
CA LEU A 89 -43.93 3.86 -14.96
C LEU A 89 -43.41 4.96 -15.92
N GLY A 90 -44.20 5.37 -16.91
CA GLY A 90 -43.80 6.37 -17.91
C GLY A 90 -43.74 7.83 -17.41
N LYS A 91 -44.44 8.15 -16.31
CA LYS A 91 -44.39 9.49 -15.68
C LYS A 91 -43.32 9.60 -14.59
N ALA A 92 -43.03 8.50 -13.87
CA ALA A 92 -41.98 8.48 -12.86
C ALA A 92 -40.58 8.70 -13.47
N THR A 93 -40.25 8.06 -14.60
CA THR A 93 -38.90 8.17 -15.23
C THR A 93 -38.61 9.58 -15.77
N ARG A 94 -39.63 10.31 -16.25
CA ARG A 94 -39.47 11.70 -16.71
C ARG A 94 -39.30 12.68 -15.55
N ASN A 95 -40.01 12.46 -14.44
CA ASN A 95 -39.85 13.29 -13.24
C ASN A 95 -38.51 13.02 -12.55
N SER A 96 -38.01 11.78 -12.50
CA SER A 96 -36.66 11.48 -11.96
C SER A 96 -35.54 12.13 -12.79
N ALA A 97 -35.65 12.14 -14.12
CA ALA A 97 -34.68 12.79 -15.00
C ALA A 97 -34.70 14.32 -14.86
N ARG A 98 -35.89 14.92 -14.69
CA ARG A 98 -36.06 16.38 -14.51
C ARG A 98 -35.61 16.85 -13.12
N ILE A 99 -35.84 16.05 -12.07
CA ILE A 99 -35.34 16.32 -10.71
C ILE A 99 -33.81 16.17 -10.65
N MET A 100 -33.22 15.20 -11.34
CA MET A 100 -31.75 15.05 -11.47
C MET A 100 -31.10 16.20 -12.25
N ALA A 101 -31.76 16.74 -13.28
CA ALA A 101 -31.26 17.87 -14.06
C ALA A 101 -31.27 19.20 -13.28
N ASN A 102 -32.30 19.44 -12.47
CA ASN A 102 -32.39 20.66 -11.64
C ASN A 102 -31.43 20.61 -10.43
N ARG A 103 -31.06 19.42 -9.95
CA ARG A 103 -30.08 19.25 -8.86
C ARG A 103 -28.63 19.56 -9.27
N ALA A 104 -28.37 19.71 -10.56
CA ALA A 104 -27.05 19.98 -11.14
C ALA A 104 -26.72 21.48 -11.29
N GLN A 105 -27.56 22.39 -10.76
CA GLN A 105 -27.38 23.84 -10.92
C GLN A 105 -26.78 24.58 -9.72
N SER A 106 -26.57 23.93 -8.57
CA SER A 106 -25.93 24.56 -7.41
C SER A 106 -24.41 24.35 -7.42
N GLU A 107 -23.65 25.43 -7.40
CA GLU A 107 -22.18 25.41 -7.26
C GLU A 107 -21.74 24.80 -5.91
N PRO A 108 -20.58 24.11 -5.83
CA PRO A 108 -20.11 23.51 -4.59
C PRO A 108 -19.62 24.56 -3.57
N PRO A 109 -19.86 24.39 -2.26
CA PRO A 109 -19.22 25.19 -1.22
C PRO A 109 -17.76 24.75 -0.98
N MET A 110 -16.87 25.70 -0.64
CA MET A 110 -15.46 25.47 -0.32
C MET A 110 -15.16 25.50 1.19
N ALA A 111 -14.11 24.77 1.59
CA ALA A 111 -13.50 24.79 2.92
C ALA A 111 -12.27 25.73 2.94
N SER A 112 -12.11 26.51 4.01
CA SER A 112 -11.11 27.56 4.20
C SER A 112 -9.75 27.05 4.71
N SER A 113 -8.63 27.57 4.21
CA SER A 113 -7.29 27.38 4.78
C SER A 113 -6.58 28.71 5.03
N THR A 114 -6.09 28.90 6.26
CA THR A 114 -5.22 29.99 6.71
C THR A 114 -3.74 29.57 6.67
N THR A 115 -2.85 30.47 6.25
CA THR A 115 -1.39 30.31 6.28
C THR A 115 -0.73 31.51 6.97
N PRO A 116 0.33 31.33 7.79
CA PRO A 116 1.18 32.43 8.25
C PRO A 116 2.46 32.58 7.43
N ALA A 117 2.89 33.85 7.31
CA ALA A 117 3.98 34.37 6.50
C ALA A 117 5.39 34.06 7.04
N LYS A 118 6.40 34.11 6.16
CA LYS A 118 7.84 34.08 6.50
C LYS A 118 8.53 35.40 6.20
N HIS A 119 9.38 35.80 7.14
CA HIS A 119 10.23 37.00 7.11
C HIS A 119 11.52 36.81 6.29
N THR A 120 11.98 37.96 5.79
CA THR A 120 13.11 38.28 4.92
C THR A 120 14.45 38.41 5.65
N SER A 121 15.57 38.18 4.96
CA SER A 121 16.83 38.98 4.97
C SER A 121 17.95 38.21 4.23
N SER A 122 18.35 38.60 3.02
CA SER A 122 19.35 39.61 2.60
C SER A 122 20.79 39.09 2.46
N LYS A 123 21.27 39.08 1.19
CA LYS A 123 22.57 39.59 0.62
C LYS A 123 23.90 39.14 1.29
N LYS A 124 24.98 38.75 0.59
CA LYS A 124 25.62 39.26 -0.65
C LYS A 124 26.80 38.35 -1.10
N LYS A 125 27.03 38.32 -2.42
CA LYS A 125 28.22 38.09 -3.30
C LYS A 125 29.61 37.83 -2.65
N ALA A 126 30.56 37.06 -3.23
CA ALA A 126 31.01 37.05 -4.63
C ALA A 126 31.99 35.88 -4.94
N GLY A 127 32.16 35.56 -6.24
CA GLY A 127 33.44 35.07 -6.81
C GLY A 127 33.49 33.60 -7.29
N LEU A 128 33.25 33.36 -8.58
CA LEU A 128 33.56 32.10 -9.28
C LEU A 128 35.05 32.08 -9.71
N PRO A 129 35.68 30.89 -9.84
CA PRO A 129 35.74 30.27 -11.18
C PRO A 129 35.60 28.74 -11.22
N SER A 130 34.99 28.29 -12.33
CA SER A 130 35.08 26.99 -13.05
C SER A 130 35.41 25.70 -12.27
N SER A 131 34.44 24.77 -12.22
CA SER A 131 34.64 23.39 -11.72
C SER A 131 34.53 22.35 -12.84
N PRO A 132 35.28 21.22 -12.80
CA PRO A 132 35.27 20.17 -13.82
C PRO A 132 34.01 19.28 -13.74
N ARG A 133 33.75 18.53 -14.82
CA ARG A 133 32.66 17.54 -14.96
C ARG A 133 32.42 16.73 -13.67
N LYS A 134 31.22 16.86 -13.09
CA LYS A 134 30.76 16.04 -11.97
C LYS A 134 30.53 14.58 -12.41
N ALA A 135 31.08 13.67 -11.62
CA ALA A 135 30.73 12.25 -11.62
C ALA A 135 29.24 12.06 -11.26
N ALA A 136 28.64 10.98 -11.76
CA ALA A 136 27.24 10.63 -11.52
C ALA A 136 26.91 10.61 -10.02
N SER A 137 25.81 11.25 -9.65
CA SER A 137 25.25 11.26 -8.30
C SER A 137 24.94 9.83 -7.84
N PRO A 138 25.24 9.44 -6.58
CA PRO A 138 24.74 8.19 -6.03
C PRO A 138 23.20 8.28 -5.94
N GLY A 139 22.50 7.20 -6.34
CA GLY A 139 21.04 7.12 -6.24
C GLY A 139 20.53 7.26 -4.79
N PRO A 140 19.19 7.31 -4.59
CA PRO A 140 18.59 7.54 -3.28
C PRO A 140 19.10 6.55 -2.23
N LYS A 141 19.57 7.05 -1.09
CA LYS A 141 20.06 6.20 0.01
C LYS A 141 18.91 5.33 0.52
N LYS A 142 19.00 4.01 0.34
CA LYS A 142 18.03 3.05 0.88
C LYS A 142 17.88 3.26 2.39
N ALA A 143 16.64 3.28 2.88
CA ALA A 143 16.39 3.36 4.31
C ALA A 143 16.90 2.07 5.01
N PRO A 144 17.25 2.14 6.31
CA PRO A 144 17.70 0.96 7.05
C PRO A 144 16.73 -0.23 6.90
N HIS A 145 17.30 -1.40 6.59
CA HIS A 145 16.58 -2.67 6.38
C HIS A 145 15.53 -2.67 5.26
N GLN A 146 15.50 -1.64 4.41
CA GLN A 146 14.59 -1.59 3.27
C GLN A 146 15.03 -2.58 2.18
N MET A 147 14.15 -3.48 1.80
CA MET A 147 14.26 -4.29 0.59
C MET A 147 13.30 -3.75 -0.47
N VAL A 148 13.80 -3.49 -1.67
CA VAL A 148 12.98 -3.16 -2.85
C VAL A 148 12.71 -4.42 -3.67
N THR A 149 11.83 -4.32 -4.68
CA THR A 149 11.43 -5.48 -5.51
C THR A 149 12.63 -6.22 -6.11
N ALA A 150 13.67 -5.49 -6.53
CA ALA A 150 14.89 -6.07 -7.09
C ALA A 150 15.77 -6.81 -6.07
N ASP A 151 15.60 -6.55 -4.77
CA ASP A 151 16.35 -7.22 -3.71
C ASP A 151 15.78 -8.61 -3.37
N PHE A 152 14.55 -8.93 -3.83
CA PHE A 152 13.94 -10.25 -3.65
C PHE A 152 14.29 -11.19 -4.80
N PRO A 153 14.57 -12.47 -4.53
CA PRO A 153 14.76 -13.45 -5.59
C PRO A 153 13.52 -13.58 -6.51
N PRO A 154 13.68 -13.87 -7.81
CA PRO A 154 12.60 -13.85 -8.81
C PRO A 154 11.38 -14.73 -8.47
N ASN A 155 11.59 -15.81 -7.71
CA ASN A 155 10.57 -16.80 -7.34
C ASN A 155 10.23 -16.79 -5.84
N PHE A 156 10.58 -15.72 -5.12
CA PHE A 156 10.39 -15.61 -3.67
C PHE A 156 9.04 -15.01 -3.27
N LYS A 157 8.21 -14.60 -4.24
CA LYS A 157 6.98 -13.84 -3.99
C LYS A 157 6.00 -14.55 -3.05
N ASP A 158 5.80 -15.84 -3.25
CA ASP A 158 4.85 -16.62 -2.46
C ASP A 158 5.44 -16.99 -1.10
N THR A 159 6.73 -17.36 -1.05
CA THR A 159 7.47 -17.52 0.22
C THR A 159 7.46 -16.24 1.07
N LYS A 160 7.64 -15.05 0.47
CA LYS A 160 7.52 -13.76 1.15
C LYS A 160 6.14 -13.58 1.77
N ARG A 161 5.08 -13.94 1.05
CA ARG A 161 3.70 -13.88 1.56
C ARG A 161 3.50 -14.84 2.74
N CYS A 162 4.06 -16.05 2.66
CA CYS A 162 4.03 -17.02 3.76
C CYS A 162 4.68 -16.43 5.02
N LEU A 163 5.89 -15.88 4.89
CA LEU A 163 6.62 -15.30 6.01
C LEU A 163 5.88 -14.10 6.62
N PHE A 164 5.32 -13.21 5.80
CA PHE A 164 4.54 -12.07 6.30
C PHE A 164 3.26 -12.53 7.02
N ALA A 165 2.58 -13.55 6.49
CA ALA A 165 1.41 -14.14 7.12
C ALA A 165 1.78 -14.79 8.47
N HIS A 166 2.89 -15.52 8.54
CA HIS A 166 3.41 -16.12 9.77
C HIS A 166 3.74 -15.05 10.84
N ILE A 167 4.45 -13.98 10.47
CA ILE A 167 4.77 -12.89 11.40
C ILE A 167 3.49 -12.24 11.94
N ARG A 168 2.51 -11.98 11.07
CA ARG A 168 1.23 -11.41 11.49
C ARG A 168 0.44 -12.35 12.40
N LEU A 169 0.50 -13.65 12.15
CA LEU A 169 -0.11 -14.66 12.99
C LEU A 169 0.50 -14.63 14.40
N LEU A 170 1.82 -14.70 14.52
CA LEU A 170 2.50 -14.65 15.82
C LEU A 170 2.16 -13.36 16.60
N TRP A 171 2.04 -12.24 15.88
CA TRP A 171 1.71 -10.95 16.49
C TRP A 171 0.21 -10.76 16.78
N GLY A 172 -0.66 -11.70 16.38
CA GLY A 172 -2.12 -11.53 16.51
C GLY A 172 -2.71 -10.45 15.59
N LEU A 173 -2.04 -10.07 14.50
CA LEU A 173 -2.49 -9.07 13.53
C LEU A 173 -3.46 -9.70 12.50
N VAL A 174 -4.62 -10.12 12.99
CA VAL A 174 -5.68 -10.80 12.22
C VAL A 174 -6.25 -9.91 11.12
N GLU A 175 -6.49 -8.61 11.38
CA GLU A 175 -7.07 -7.71 10.39
C GLU A 175 -6.02 -6.92 9.62
N THR A 176 -6.22 -6.67 8.32
CA THR A 176 -5.23 -5.97 7.48
C THR A 176 -4.85 -4.58 7.99
N ARG A 177 -5.75 -3.94 8.76
CA ARG A 177 -5.63 -2.56 9.22
C ARG A 177 -4.99 -2.42 10.59
N THR A 178 -4.80 -3.53 11.31
CA THR A 178 -4.20 -3.49 12.64
C THR A 178 -2.73 -3.10 12.57
N VAL A 179 -2.32 -2.30 13.54
CA VAL A 179 -0.94 -1.87 13.77
C VAL A 179 -0.39 -2.71 14.93
N PRO A 180 0.90 -3.10 14.92
CA PRO A 180 1.51 -3.76 16.07
C PRO A 180 1.28 -2.96 17.37
N PRO A 181 0.86 -3.61 18.46
CA PRO A 181 0.85 -2.97 19.78
C PRO A 181 2.28 -2.72 20.29
N PRO A 182 2.47 -1.77 21.21
CA PRO A 182 3.74 -1.61 21.91
C PRO A 182 4.10 -2.88 22.68
N ALA A 183 5.38 -3.22 22.72
CA ALA A 183 5.86 -4.39 23.46
C ALA A 183 5.72 -4.15 24.98
N ASN A 184 5.31 -5.18 25.72
CA ASN A 184 5.13 -5.06 27.17
C ASN A 184 6.51 -5.04 27.89
N PRO A 185 6.87 -3.95 28.59
CA PRO A 185 8.16 -3.84 29.27
C PRO A 185 8.42 -4.92 30.32
N GLU A 186 7.37 -5.42 30.99
CA GLU A 186 7.48 -6.47 32.00
C GLU A 186 7.92 -7.80 31.35
N HIS A 187 7.34 -8.15 30.20
CA HIS A 187 7.70 -9.36 29.48
C HIS A 187 9.15 -9.30 28.97
N ILE A 188 9.58 -8.13 28.48
CA ILE A 188 10.96 -7.91 28.06
C ILE A 188 11.90 -8.07 29.25
N ARG A 189 11.56 -7.48 30.40
CA ARG A 189 12.37 -7.59 31.62
C ARG A 189 12.50 -9.03 32.10
N SER A 190 11.39 -9.78 32.15
CA SER A 190 11.41 -11.21 32.50
C SER A 190 12.27 -12.03 31.53
N PHE A 191 12.23 -11.73 30.23
CA PHE A 191 13.09 -12.38 29.25
C PHE A 191 14.58 -12.06 29.48
N CYS A 192 14.92 -10.78 29.63
CA CYS A 192 16.30 -10.34 29.84
C CYS A 192 16.90 -10.81 31.19
N ALA A 193 16.09 -11.30 32.12
CA ALA A 193 16.58 -11.95 33.33
C ALA A 193 17.17 -13.35 33.06
N ASN A 194 16.75 -14.02 31.98
CA ASN A 194 17.17 -15.39 31.64
C ASN A 194 18.36 -15.44 30.67
N PHE A 195 18.57 -14.38 29.88
CA PHE A 195 19.60 -14.35 28.83
C PHE A 195 20.35 -13.03 28.85
N GLN A 196 21.67 -13.10 28.68
CA GLN A 196 22.54 -11.92 28.55
C GLN A 196 23.04 -11.72 27.12
N THR A 197 23.16 -12.81 26.36
CA THR A 197 23.68 -12.78 24.98
C THR A 197 22.81 -13.54 24.00
N ILE A 198 22.90 -13.17 22.72
CA ILE A 198 22.13 -13.85 21.67
C ILE A 198 22.60 -15.29 21.44
N ASN A 199 23.88 -15.56 21.69
CA ASN A 199 24.48 -16.89 21.56
C ASN A 199 23.89 -17.84 22.61
N GLU A 200 23.61 -17.36 23.83
CA GLU A 200 22.90 -18.14 24.84
C GLU A 200 21.49 -18.50 24.38
N VAL A 201 20.76 -17.53 23.82
CA VAL A 201 19.40 -17.75 23.28
C VAL A 201 19.42 -18.83 22.19
N GLN A 202 20.33 -18.75 21.22
CA GLN A 202 20.45 -19.73 20.15
C GLN A 202 20.79 -21.13 20.68
N ARG A 203 21.81 -21.23 21.54
CA ARG A 203 22.22 -22.51 22.14
C ARG A 203 21.09 -23.15 22.94
N TYR A 204 20.36 -22.35 23.71
CA TYR A 204 19.24 -22.83 24.51
C TYR A 204 18.11 -23.34 23.62
N LEU A 205 17.80 -22.62 22.53
CA LEU A 205 16.79 -23.04 21.57
C LEU A 205 17.15 -24.35 20.86
N GLU A 206 18.42 -24.52 20.48
CA GLU A 206 18.94 -25.70 19.76
C GLU A 206 19.10 -26.93 20.66
N ASP A 207 19.40 -26.75 21.95
CA ASP A 207 19.58 -27.87 22.87
C ASP A 207 18.26 -28.59 23.14
N SER A 208 18.16 -29.84 22.70
CA SER A 208 16.95 -30.67 22.86
C SER A 208 16.63 -31.00 24.32
N ASN A 209 17.58 -30.86 25.24
CA ASN A 209 17.40 -31.12 26.67
C ASN A 209 17.00 -29.89 27.47
N SER A 210 17.03 -28.70 26.88
CA SER A 210 16.68 -27.46 27.56
C SER A 210 15.19 -27.42 27.91
N ALA A 211 14.90 -27.22 29.20
CA ALA A 211 13.54 -27.16 29.72
C ALA A 211 12.80 -25.90 29.25
N ALA A 212 11.48 -25.90 29.41
CA ALA A 212 10.70 -24.68 29.20
C ALA A 212 10.96 -23.68 30.35
N LEU A 213 11.26 -22.42 30.02
CA LEU A 213 11.48 -21.37 31.01
C LEU A 213 10.17 -20.88 31.65
N ILE A 214 9.06 -21.03 30.95
CA ILE A 214 7.71 -20.76 31.44
C ILE A 214 6.77 -21.90 31.03
N ALA A 215 5.63 -22.01 31.68
CA ALA A 215 4.63 -23.01 31.35
C ALA A 215 3.92 -22.67 30.02
N ASN A 216 3.37 -23.68 29.33
CA ASN A 216 2.65 -23.45 28.07
C ASN A 216 1.35 -22.65 28.27
N GLU A 217 0.68 -22.83 29.41
CA GLU A 217 -0.51 -22.08 29.81
C GLU A 217 -0.26 -20.57 30.01
N ASP A 218 1.00 -20.18 30.23
CA ASP A 218 1.43 -18.80 30.39
C ASP A 218 1.66 -18.08 29.05
N ILE A 219 1.59 -18.79 27.92
CA ILE A 219 1.71 -18.22 26.59
C ILE A 219 0.42 -17.51 26.20
N LEU A 220 0.55 -16.22 25.89
CA LEU A 220 -0.54 -15.36 25.42
C LEU A 220 -0.61 -15.29 23.89
N THR A 221 0.52 -15.51 23.20
CA THR A 221 0.58 -15.65 21.74
C THR A 221 -0.36 -16.77 21.31
N LEU A 222 -1.34 -16.47 20.44
CA LEU A 222 -2.30 -17.48 19.93
C LEU A 222 -3.09 -18.22 21.01
N LYS A 223 -3.23 -17.67 22.22
CA LYS A 223 -3.95 -18.33 23.35
C LYS A 223 -5.38 -18.76 23.01
N ASP A 224 -6.10 -17.91 22.28
CA ASP A 224 -7.48 -18.17 21.85
C ASP A 224 -7.58 -18.80 20.45
N ALA A 225 -6.43 -19.13 19.83
CA ALA A 225 -6.42 -19.77 18.53
C ALA A 225 -6.94 -21.21 18.64
N ARG A 226 -7.71 -21.61 17.63
CA ARG A 226 -8.17 -22.99 17.43
C ARG A 226 -7.60 -23.51 16.12
N ALA A 227 -7.30 -24.80 16.04
CA ALA A 227 -6.94 -25.40 14.77
C ALA A 227 -8.01 -25.14 13.70
N GLY A 228 -7.52 -24.93 12.48
CA GLY A 228 -8.37 -24.65 11.34
C GLY A 228 -7.85 -23.49 10.51
N VAL A 229 -8.78 -22.86 9.80
CA VAL A 229 -8.49 -21.80 8.84
C VAL A 229 -8.70 -20.45 9.51
N THR A 230 -7.60 -19.77 9.87
CA THR A 230 -7.63 -18.43 10.48
C THR A 230 -7.39 -17.38 9.43
N GLN A 231 -8.29 -16.39 9.33
CA GLN A 231 -8.05 -15.25 8.44
C GLN A 231 -6.94 -14.36 9.01
N VAL A 232 -5.90 -14.08 8.23
CA VAL A 232 -4.82 -13.15 8.60
C VAL A 232 -4.61 -12.16 7.46
N GLY A 233 -5.06 -10.93 7.70
CA GLY A 233 -5.17 -9.87 6.71
C GLY A 233 -6.17 -10.22 5.61
N LYS A 234 -5.69 -10.37 4.38
CA LYS A 234 -6.47 -10.82 3.21
C LYS A 234 -6.30 -12.31 2.91
N GLY A 235 -5.39 -12.98 3.61
CA GLY A 235 -5.11 -14.40 3.44
C GLY A 235 -5.80 -15.23 4.50
N PHE A 236 -5.86 -16.52 4.26
CA PHE A 236 -6.20 -17.51 5.27
C PHE A 236 -4.95 -18.30 5.59
N ILE A 237 -4.71 -18.62 6.85
CA ILE A 237 -3.64 -19.53 7.28
C ILE A 237 -4.31 -20.77 7.85
N HIS A 238 -4.00 -21.93 7.29
CA HIS A 238 -4.36 -23.20 7.90
C HIS A 238 -3.30 -23.56 8.93
N ILE A 239 -3.70 -23.70 10.19
CA ILE A 239 -2.82 -24.05 11.30
C ILE A 239 -3.50 -25.20 12.03
N ASP A 240 -2.85 -26.35 12.06
CA ASP A 240 -3.29 -27.48 12.88
C ASP A 240 -2.85 -27.31 14.35
N ASP A 241 -3.45 -28.13 15.22
CA ASP A 241 -3.16 -28.08 16.66
C ASP A 241 -1.69 -28.43 16.97
N GLY A 242 -1.04 -29.21 16.10
CA GLY A 242 0.37 -29.56 16.21
C GLY A 242 1.28 -28.34 16.01
N HIS A 243 0.99 -27.51 15.01
CA HIS A 243 1.69 -26.26 14.75
C HIS A 243 1.48 -25.25 15.88
N ILE A 244 0.26 -25.10 16.41
CA ILE A 244 0.02 -24.23 17.58
C ILE A 244 0.81 -24.71 18.80
N SER A 245 0.75 -26.01 19.07
CA SER A 245 1.50 -26.63 20.18
C SER A 245 3.01 -26.44 20.02
N TYR A 246 3.52 -26.56 18.78
CA TYR A 246 4.93 -26.31 18.48
C TYR A 246 5.31 -24.84 18.70
N ILE A 247 4.48 -23.88 18.26
CA ILE A 247 4.68 -22.45 18.53
C ILE A 247 4.76 -22.19 20.03
N HIS A 248 3.79 -22.70 20.80
CA HIS A 248 3.73 -22.50 22.25
C HIS A 248 4.96 -23.11 22.93
N ALA A 249 5.37 -24.32 22.55
CA ALA A 249 6.55 -24.97 23.11
C ALA A 249 7.84 -24.17 22.86
N GLN A 250 8.03 -23.64 21.64
CA GLN A 250 9.21 -22.83 21.33
C GLN A 250 9.22 -21.49 22.09
N LEU A 251 8.07 -20.82 22.20
CA LEU A 251 7.96 -19.58 22.96
C LEU A 251 8.12 -19.80 24.47
N ALA A 252 7.57 -20.90 25.00
CA ALA A 252 7.72 -21.30 26.39
C ALA A 252 9.18 -21.63 26.73
N LYS A 253 9.87 -22.30 25.81
CA LYS A 253 11.31 -22.54 25.91
C LYS A 253 12.12 -21.25 26.01
N LEU A 254 11.76 -20.23 25.24
CA LEU A 254 12.44 -18.93 25.29
C LEU A 254 11.95 -17.99 26.40
N GLY A 255 10.93 -18.36 27.16
CA GLY A 255 10.33 -17.46 28.16
C GLY A 255 9.56 -16.29 27.55
N ILE A 256 9.15 -16.38 26.28
CA ILE A 256 8.43 -15.31 25.56
C ILE A 256 6.93 -15.51 25.72
N ARG A 257 6.32 -14.85 26.72
CA ARG A 257 4.87 -14.94 26.99
C ARG A 257 4.02 -14.43 25.83
N CYS A 258 4.38 -13.29 25.24
CA CYS A 258 3.68 -12.69 24.11
C CYS A 258 4.70 -12.29 23.05
N TRP A 259 4.57 -12.84 21.85
CA TRP A 259 5.49 -12.56 20.76
C TRP A 259 5.17 -11.20 20.14
N GLY A 260 6.18 -10.31 20.14
CA GLY A 260 6.03 -8.96 19.64
C GLY A 260 7.31 -8.16 19.88
N PRO A 261 8.20 -8.05 18.87
CA PRO A 261 9.40 -7.21 18.94
C PRO A 261 9.12 -5.79 19.42
N ASN A 262 10.05 -5.24 20.20
CA ASN A 262 10.06 -3.84 20.61
C ASN A 262 10.46 -2.94 19.41
N LEU A 263 9.48 -2.27 18.81
CA LEU A 263 9.68 -1.40 17.63
C LEU A 263 10.33 -0.04 17.94
N ASP A 264 10.52 0.28 19.22
CA ASP A 264 11.29 1.43 19.69
C ASP A 264 12.80 1.14 19.73
N GLU A 265 13.19 -0.13 19.63
CA GLU A 265 14.58 -0.59 19.55
C GLU A 265 14.93 -1.11 18.14
N GLY A 266 16.24 -1.20 17.85
CA GLY A 266 16.75 -1.78 16.61
C GLY A 266 16.64 -3.30 16.58
N PRO A 267 16.79 -3.94 15.40
CA PRO A 267 16.75 -5.41 15.25
C PRO A 267 17.87 -6.13 16.02
N GLU A 268 18.92 -5.43 16.42
CA GLU A 268 20.08 -5.98 17.11
C GLU A 268 19.94 -5.97 18.64
N SER A 269 18.84 -5.44 19.19
CA SER A 269 18.59 -5.59 20.63
C SER A 269 18.30 -7.04 20.98
N LEU A 270 18.72 -7.47 22.18
CA LEU A 270 18.68 -8.88 22.58
C LEU A 270 17.28 -9.49 22.42
N PHE A 271 16.25 -8.80 22.90
CA PHE A 271 14.86 -9.26 22.81
C PHE A 271 14.34 -9.29 21.37
N ASN A 272 14.64 -8.28 20.56
CA ASN A 272 14.21 -8.24 19.15
C ASN A 272 14.86 -9.34 18.32
N ALA A 273 16.15 -9.58 18.58
CA ALA A 273 16.90 -10.61 17.89
C ALA A 273 16.43 -12.02 18.33
N ALA A 274 16.08 -12.21 19.60
CA ALA A 274 15.43 -13.43 20.09
C ALA A 274 14.05 -13.65 19.44
N CYS A 275 13.22 -12.60 19.32
CA CYS A 275 11.93 -12.68 18.62
C CYS A 275 12.11 -13.07 17.15
N ARG A 276 13.13 -12.53 16.48
CA ARG A 276 13.50 -12.88 15.10
C ARG A 276 13.89 -14.35 14.98
N ILE A 277 14.80 -14.82 15.85
CA ILE A 277 15.23 -16.22 15.87
C ILE A 277 14.03 -17.13 16.07
N ALA A 278 13.20 -16.87 17.09
CA ALA A 278 11.99 -17.64 17.37
C ALA A 278 11.06 -17.71 16.15
N ALA A 279 10.72 -16.56 15.56
CA ALA A 279 9.81 -16.50 14.42
C ALA A 279 10.35 -17.24 13.20
N LEU A 280 11.64 -17.11 12.90
CA LEU A 280 12.23 -17.75 11.72
C LEU A 280 12.41 -19.25 11.89
N THR A 281 12.84 -19.72 13.08
CA THR A 281 12.94 -21.16 13.39
C THR A 281 11.56 -21.82 13.33
N ILE A 282 10.56 -21.19 13.93
CA ILE A 282 9.19 -21.69 13.90
C ILE A 282 8.67 -21.72 12.46
N PHE A 283 8.83 -20.63 11.72
CA PHE A 283 8.42 -20.54 10.31
C PHE A 283 9.05 -21.65 9.47
N GLN A 284 10.37 -21.85 9.59
CA GLN A 284 11.11 -22.86 8.85
C GLN A 284 10.56 -24.26 9.14
N GLN A 285 10.39 -24.61 10.42
CA GLN A 285 9.92 -25.94 10.79
C GLN A 285 8.50 -26.23 10.28
N ILE A 286 7.58 -25.26 10.42
CA ILE A 286 6.21 -25.37 9.90
C ILE A 286 6.23 -25.45 8.37
N ALA A 287 7.09 -24.68 7.70
CA ALA A 287 7.23 -24.71 6.24
C ALA A 287 7.72 -26.07 5.73
N VAL A 288 8.75 -26.64 6.37
CA VAL A 288 9.29 -27.98 6.04
C VAL A 288 8.24 -29.06 6.27
N ALA A 289 7.43 -28.95 7.32
CA ALA A 289 6.29 -29.83 7.57
C ALA A 289 5.13 -29.66 6.58
N GLY A 290 5.23 -28.71 5.64
CA GLY A 290 4.20 -28.45 4.63
C GLY A 290 3.07 -27.53 5.10
N GLY A 291 3.18 -26.94 6.29
CA GLY A 291 2.19 -26.04 6.88
C GLY A 291 1.93 -24.75 6.11
N TYR A 292 2.73 -24.43 5.07
CA TYR A 292 2.50 -23.28 4.18
C TYR A 292 2.26 -23.66 2.71
N ASN A 293 2.04 -24.94 2.40
CA ASN A 293 1.84 -25.41 1.03
C ASN A 293 0.62 -24.75 0.36
N PHE A 294 -0.43 -24.44 1.11
CA PHE A 294 -1.62 -23.76 0.58
C PHE A 294 -1.36 -22.30 0.14
N LEU A 295 -0.25 -21.68 0.58
CA LEU A 295 0.23 -20.36 0.11
C LEU A 295 1.27 -20.48 -1.01
N ASN A 296 1.52 -21.69 -1.53
CA ASN A 296 2.58 -21.98 -2.49
C ASN A 296 3.98 -21.62 -1.96
N PHE A 297 4.28 -21.98 -0.71
CA PHE A 297 5.64 -21.87 -0.20
C PHE A 297 6.62 -22.61 -1.13
N ASN A 298 7.66 -21.89 -1.57
CA ASN A 298 8.67 -22.47 -2.43
C ASN A 298 9.74 -23.16 -1.56
N HIS A 299 9.69 -24.49 -1.55
CA HIS A 299 10.56 -25.38 -0.78
C HIS A 299 12.05 -25.22 -1.09
N ASN A 300 12.43 -24.63 -2.23
CA ASN A 300 13.82 -24.34 -2.55
C ASN A 300 14.45 -23.31 -1.60
N TYR A 301 13.63 -22.52 -0.89
CA TYR A 301 14.11 -21.54 0.09
C TYR A 301 14.09 -22.06 1.52
N LYS A 302 13.73 -23.33 1.77
CA LYS A 302 13.57 -23.86 3.14
C LYS A 302 14.82 -23.68 4.02
N ASP A 303 16.01 -23.66 3.43
CA ASP A 303 17.29 -23.51 4.12
C ASP A 303 17.92 -22.11 3.93
N ASP A 304 17.25 -21.20 3.20
CA ASP A 304 17.76 -19.84 2.91
C ASP A 304 17.45 -18.86 4.06
N MET A 305 18.09 -19.12 5.20
CA MET A 305 17.94 -18.32 6.41
C MET A 305 18.40 -16.88 6.23
N LEU A 306 19.41 -16.62 5.39
CA LEU A 306 19.88 -15.26 5.10
C LEU A 306 18.78 -14.42 4.44
N THR A 307 18.11 -14.95 3.42
CA THR A 307 16.99 -14.25 2.78
C THR A 307 15.82 -14.08 3.74
N PHE A 308 15.53 -15.06 4.60
CA PHE A 308 14.51 -14.93 5.63
C PHE A 308 14.82 -13.83 6.65
N ILE A 309 16.06 -13.72 7.14
CA ILE A 309 16.49 -12.66 8.07
C ILE A 309 16.33 -11.28 7.44
N ARG A 310 16.79 -11.08 6.20
CA ARG A 310 16.64 -9.80 5.49
C ARG A 310 15.17 -9.45 5.28
N THR A 311 14.37 -10.43 4.86
CA THR A 311 12.93 -10.26 4.62
C THR A 311 12.18 -9.95 5.91
N TYR A 312 12.52 -10.61 7.01
CA TYR A 312 11.98 -10.34 8.34
C TYR A 312 12.31 -8.91 8.79
N ASN A 313 13.58 -8.52 8.72
CA ASN A 313 14.01 -7.19 9.15
C ASN A 313 13.33 -6.09 8.32
N HIS A 314 13.17 -6.31 7.02
CA HIS A 314 12.38 -5.43 6.15
C HIS A 314 10.92 -5.34 6.62
N TYR A 315 10.26 -6.46 6.88
CA TYR A 315 8.86 -6.44 7.23
C TYR A 315 8.61 -5.83 8.62
N VAL A 316 9.36 -6.28 9.63
CA VAL A 316 9.17 -5.86 11.02
C VAL A 316 9.74 -4.46 11.27
N HIS A 317 11.03 -4.26 11.01
CA HIS A 317 11.74 -3.04 11.43
C HIS A 317 11.69 -1.90 10.42
N HIS A 318 11.22 -2.15 9.19
CA HIS A 318 10.94 -1.11 8.21
C HIS A 318 9.43 -0.92 7.97
N VAL A 319 8.71 -1.93 7.48
CA VAL A 319 7.29 -1.78 7.10
C VAL A 319 6.38 -1.58 8.33
N LEU A 320 6.39 -2.52 9.28
CA LEU A 320 5.54 -2.47 10.46
C LEU A 320 5.97 -1.36 11.43
N ALA A 321 7.27 -1.15 11.62
CA ALA A 321 7.79 -0.04 12.43
C ALA A 321 7.37 1.35 11.89
N LYS A 322 7.30 1.54 10.56
CA LYS A 322 6.79 2.79 9.97
C LYS A 322 5.32 3.01 10.31
N LYS A 323 4.50 1.95 10.23
CA LYS A 323 3.07 1.98 10.60
C LYS A 323 2.91 2.29 12.09
N TYR A 324 3.63 1.59 12.96
CA TYR A 324 3.66 1.81 14.41
C TYR A 324 4.01 3.25 14.76
N ARG A 325 5.14 3.76 14.25
CA ARG A 325 5.58 5.14 14.54
C ARG A 325 4.59 6.20 14.04
N ALA A 326 3.95 5.97 12.90
CA ALA A 326 2.91 6.86 12.40
C ALA A 326 1.67 6.87 13.32
N GLU A 327 1.28 5.71 13.83
CA GLU A 327 0.15 5.53 14.74
C GLU A 327 0.44 6.13 16.13
N CYS A 328 1.66 5.94 16.66
CA CYS A 328 2.09 6.58 17.92
C CYS A 328 2.09 8.11 17.84
N LYS A 329 2.44 8.68 16.68
CA LYS A 329 2.39 10.13 16.47
C LYS A 329 0.95 10.66 16.36
N LYS A 330 0.08 9.89 15.71
CA LYS A 330 -1.33 10.25 15.51
C LYS A 330 -2.17 8.99 15.40
N VAL A 331 -3.00 8.76 16.41
CA VAL A 331 -3.98 7.66 16.41
C VAL A 331 -4.92 7.79 15.20
N GLY A 332 -5.17 6.68 14.52
CA GLY A 332 -5.94 6.59 13.28
C GLY A 332 -5.16 6.92 12.00
N SER A 333 -3.85 7.17 12.07
CA SER A 333 -3.03 7.54 10.90
C SER A 333 -2.90 6.38 9.90
N ASN A 334 -2.73 5.15 10.38
CA ASN A 334 -2.67 3.98 9.50
C ASN A 334 -4.02 3.74 8.80
N GLU A 335 -5.12 3.83 9.54
CA GLU A 335 -6.48 3.70 9.00
C GLU A 335 -6.74 4.74 7.90
N ALA A 336 -6.48 6.02 8.20
CA ALA A 336 -6.64 7.11 7.23
C ALA A 336 -5.79 6.91 5.96
N THR A 337 -4.57 6.38 6.12
CA THR A 337 -3.69 6.03 4.99
C THR A 337 -4.28 4.90 4.16
N ILE A 338 -4.83 3.86 4.79
CA ILE A 338 -5.48 2.73 4.12
C ILE A 338 -6.72 3.21 3.35
N GLU A 339 -7.57 4.03 3.96
CA GLU A 339 -8.73 4.65 3.31
C GLU A 339 -8.31 5.45 2.07
N LYS A 340 -7.33 6.34 2.21
CA LYS A 340 -6.81 7.15 1.08
C LYS A 340 -6.27 6.27 -0.05
N ASN A 341 -5.59 5.17 0.28
CA ASN A 341 -5.08 4.22 -0.72
C ASN A 341 -6.22 3.46 -1.41
N ASN A 342 -7.26 3.06 -0.67
CA ASN A 342 -8.46 2.43 -1.23
C ASN A 342 -9.17 3.37 -2.20
N ALA A 343 -9.38 4.61 -1.79
CA ALA A 343 -9.97 5.67 -2.59
C ALA A 343 -9.17 5.90 -3.89
N THR A 344 -7.84 6.06 -3.78
CA THR A 344 -6.93 6.20 -4.94
C THR A 344 -7.06 5.03 -5.91
N ARG A 345 -7.06 3.79 -5.42
CA ARG A 345 -7.23 2.60 -6.27
C ARG A 345 -8.59 2.57 -6.95
N ASN A 346 -9.65 2.99 -6.27
CA ASN A 346 -10.99 3.09 -6.83
C ASN A 346 -11.03 4.09 -8.01
N ARG A 347 -10.40 5.26 -7.86
CA ARG A 347 -10.27 6.27 -8.92
C ARG A 347 -9.49 5.75 -10.13
N ILE A 348 -8.34 5.11 -9.90
CA ILE A 348 -7.52 4.52 -10.97
C ILE A 348 -8.30 3.45 -11.74
N ARG A 349 -9.04 2.59 -11.03
CA ARG A 349 -9.89 1.57 -11.66
C ARG A 349 -10.97 2.20 -12.54
N LEU A 350 -11.64 3.23 -12.04
CA LEU A 350 -12.67 3.95 -12.77
C LEU A 350 -12.11 4.66 -14.01
N ARG A 351 -10.97 5.33 -13.87
CA ARG A 351 -10.19 5.93 -14.96
C ARG A 351 -9.90 4.89 -16.04
N LYS A 352 -9.27 3.76 -15.68
CA LYS A 352 -8.96 2.67 -16.62
C LYS A 352 -10.19 2.19 -17.37
N ALA A 353 -11.33 2.03 -16.69
CA ALA A 353 -12.59 1.62 -17.32
C ALA A 353 -13.12 2.66 -18.32
N ARG A 354 -13.07 3.95 -17.97
CA ARG A 354 -13.51 5.07 -18.81
C ARG A 354 -12.58 5.27 -20.02
N VAL A 355 -11.26 5.22 -19.84
CA VAL A 355 -10.28 5.30 -20.94
C VAL A 355 -10.48 4.14 -21.92
N LYS A 356 -10.63 2.91 -21.41
CA LYS A 356 -10.91 1.73 -22.25
C LYS A 356 -12.21 1.89 -23.04
N PHE A 357 -13.23 2.49 -22.45
CA PHE A 357 -14.47 2.78 -23.14
C PHE A 357 -14.28 3.87 -24.21
N GLY A 358 -13.60 4.97 -23.88
CA GLY A 358 -13.31 6.06 -24.83
C GLY A 358 -12.52 5.59 -26.04
N ASN A 359 -11.45 4.82 -25.84
CA ASN A 359 -10.66 4.24 -26.94
C ASN A 359 -11.52 3.36 -27.86
N ARG A 360 -12.39 2.51 -27.28
CA ARG A 360 -13.24 1.62 -28.07
C ARG A 360 -14.32 2.35 -28.88
N ASN A 361 -14.73 3.53 -28.43
CA ASN A 361 -15.74 4.35 -29.10
C ASN A 361 -15.11 5.55 -29.80
N GLU A 362 -13.79 5.55 -30.00
CA GLU A 362 -13.03 6.55 -30.77
C GLU A 362 -13.35 7.99 -30.34
N PHE A 363 -13.34 8.23 -29.02
CA PHE A 363 -13.62 9.57 -28.51
C PHE A 363 -12.57 10.58 -28.98
N PRO A 364 -12.98 11.85 -29.22
CA PRO A 364 -12.05 12.93 -29.51
C PRO A 364 -10.94 13.06 -28.47
N GLU A 365 -9.76 13.47 -28.92
CA GLU A 365 -8.56 13.54 -28.08
C GLU A 365 -8.73 14.53 -26.91
N ARG A 366 -9.47 15.63 -27.13
CA ARG A 366 -9.90 16.57 -26.06
C ARG A 366 -10.62 15.89 -24.89
N TYR A 367 -11.43 14.84 -25.12
CA TYR A 367 -12.02 14.05 -24.04
C TYR A 367 -11.02 13.06 -23.46
N MET A 368 -10.23 12.43 -24.31
CA MET A 368 -9.24 11.44 -23.86
C MET A 368 -8.19 12.05 -22.93
N ARG A 369 -7.74 13.29 -23.17
CA ARG A 369 -6.88 14.04 -22.25
C ARG A 369 -7.44 14.10 -20.84
N VAL A 370 -8.71 14.50 -20.70
CA VAL A 370 -9.40 14.56 -19.39
C VAL A 370 -9.57 13.15 -18.79
N LEU A 371 -9.93 12.14 -19.59
CA LEU A 371 -10.14 10.78 -19.11
C LEU A 371 -8.85 10.08 -18.67
N ARG A 372 -7.70 10.50 -19.20
CA ARG A 372 -6.39 9.95 -18.82
C ARG A 372 -5.88 10.55 -17.52
N GLU A 373 -6.43 11.62 -17.00
CA GLU A 373 -5.95 12.21 -15.76
C GLU A 373 -6.67 11.61 -14.54
N THR A 374 -5.93 10.99 -13.62
CA THR A 374 -6.53 10.33 -12.45
C THR A 374 -7.24 11.33 -11.54
N ALA A 375 -6.67 12.53 -11.40
CA ALA A 375 -7.24 13.58 -10.59
C ALA A 375 -8.59 14.10 -11.14
N ALA A 376 -8.86 13.96 -12.44
CA ALA A 376 -10.13 14.36 -13.04
C ALA A 376 -11.33 13.48 -12.61
N HIS A 377 -11.07 12.29 -12.09
CA HIS A 377 -12.11 11.35 -11.64
C HIS A 377 -12.47 11.58 -10.17
N SER A 378 -13.76 11.75 -9.88
CA SER A 378 -14.29 11.75 -8.52
C SER A 378 -13.98 10.46 -7.78
N ASP A 379 -13.88 10.57 -6.45
CA ASP A 379 -13.87 9.44 -5.55
C ASP A 379 -15.21 8.71 -5.57
N ASP A 380 -15.13 7.42 -5.31
CA ASP A 380 -16.26 6.52 -5.16
C ASP A 380 -16.06 5.79 -3.82
N GLU A 381 -16.49 6.41 -2.73
CA GLU A 381 -16.50 5.81 -1.39
C GLU A 381 -17.82 5.08 -1.17
N LEU A 382 -17.76 3.95 -0.46
CA LEU A 382 -18.97 3.25 -0.05
C LEU A 382 -19.67 4.09 1.02
N ASP A 383 -20.95 4.33 0.81
CA ASP A 383 -21.84 4.89 1.82
C ASP A 383 -22.56 3.73 2.50
N ASP A 384 -22.28 3.56 3.79
CA ASP A 384 -22.77 2.44 4.60
C ASP A 384 -24.30 2.47 4.74
N ASP A 385 -24.91 3.66 4.73
CA ASP A 385 -26.36 3.83 4.88
C ASP A 385 -27.12 3.38 3.63
N THR A 386 -26.58 3.68 2.45
CA THR A 386 -27.23 3.38 1.18
C THR A 386 -26.69 2.13 0.50
N ASN A 387 -25.65 1.51 1.08
CA ASN A 387 -24.85 0.42 0.51
C ASN A 387 -24.49 0.69 -0.96
N SER A 388 -24.17 1.95 -1.26
CA SER A 388 -23.95 2.45 -2.62
C SER A 388 -22.74 3.35 -2.66
N PHE A 389 -22.11 3.49 -3.83
CA PHE A 389 -20.93 4.35 -3.93
C PHE A 389 -21.35 5.81 -4.13
N VAL A 390 -20.87 6.71 -3.30
CA VAL A 390 -21.18 8.14 -3.41
C VAL A 390 -20.17 8.82 -4.31
N ILE A 391 -20.69 9.65 -5.22
CA ILE A 391 -19.87 10.47 -6.11
C ILE A 391 -19.48 11.74 -5.36
N GLN A 392 -18.24 11.80 -4.90
CA GLN A 392 -17.74 13.01 -4.24
C GLN A 392 -17.46 14.13 -5.25
N THR A 393 -17.69 15.36 -4.80
CA THR A 393 -17.54 16.58 -5.59
C THR A 393 -16.10 17.06 -5.55
N LEU A 394 -15.49 17.22 -6.73
CA LEU A 394 -14.18 17.85 -6.88
C LEU A 394 -14.40 19.37 -6.92
N GLY A 395 -13.87 20.11 -5.93
CA GLY A 395 -14.11 21.56 -5.80
C GLY A 395 -13.65 22.38 -7.00
N TYR A 396 -12.59 21.94 -7.67
CA TYR A 396 -12.04 22.60 -8.86
C TYR A 396 -12.76 22.26 -10.17
N ARG A 397 -13.61 21.24 -10.20
CA ARG A 397 -14.19 20.73 -11.46
C ARG A 397 -15.44 21.51 -11.85
N SER A 398 -15.55 21.89 -13.13
CA SER A 398 -16.70 22.60 -13.68
C SER A 398 -17.97 21.75 -13.70
N ASN A 399 -19.13 22.42 -13.77
CA ASN A 399 -20.41 21.75 -13.98
C ASN A 399 -20.44 21.00 -15.32
N ALA A 400 -19.79 21.54 -16.36
CA ALA A 400 -19.75 20.90 -17.66
C ALA A 400 -18.99 19.57 -17.63
N ALA A 401 -17.83 19.54 -16.99
CA ALA A 401 -17.06 18.32 -16.77
C ALA A 401 -17.85 17.32 -15.90
N SER A 402 -18.54 17.79 -14.87
CA SER A 402 -19.38 16.94 -14.01
C SER A 402 -20.52 16.28 -14.80
N ILE A 403 -21.25 17.03 -15.62
CA ILE A 403 -22.31 16.53 -16.50
C ILE A 403 -21.74 15.52 -17.51
N PHE A 404 -20.62 15.83 -18.16
CA PHE A 404 -19.95 14.94 -19.09
C PHE A 404 -19.61 13.58 -18.45
N PHE A 405 -19.01 13.56 -17.25
CA PHE A 405 -18.70 12.30 -16.57
C PHE A 405 -19.96 11.51 -16.19
N ARG A 406 -21.08 12.16 -15.88
CA ARG A 406 -22.36 11.47 -15.66
C ARG A 406 -22.89 10.87 -16.96
N ARG A 407 -22.84 11.61 -18.07
CA ARG A 407 -23.21 11.13 -19.41
C ARG A 407 -22.38 9.92 -19.82
N LEU A 408 -21.07 9.95 -19.57
CA LEU A 408 -20.17 8.83 -19.82
C LEU A 408 -20.58 7.59 -19.04
N ASP A 409 -20.85 7.72 -17.73
CA ASP A 409 -21.27 6.59 -16.92
C ASP A 409 -22.63 6.02 -17.40
N LEU A 410 -23.56 6.86 -17.88
CA LEU A 410 -24.81 6.41 -18.49
C LEU A 410 -24.59 5.66 -19.80
N ALA A 411 -23.72 6.18 -20.68
CA ALA A 411 -23.36 5.52 -21.94
C ALA A 411 -22.71 4.14 -21.69
N MET A 412 -21.77 4.07 -20.74
CA MET A 412 -21.12 2.82 -20.34
C MET A 412 -22.11 1.78 -19.80
N LYS A 413 -23.10 2.21 -19.00
CA LYS A 413 -24.18 1.34 -18.49
C LYS A 413 -25.10 0.87 -19.63
N ALA A 414 -25.48 1.76 -20.54
CA ALA A 414 -26.34 1.44 -21.67
C ALA A 414 -25.73 0.36 -22.58
N VAL A 415 -24.44 0.46 -22.90
CA VAL A 415 -23.73 -0.55 -23.71
C VAL A 415 -23.66 -1.91 -23.02
N GLN A 416 -23.45 -1.95 -21.70
CA GLN A 416 -23.45 -3.22 -20.95
C GLN A 416 -24.82 -3.88 -20.95
N LYS A 417 -25.88 -3.08 -20.71
CA LYS A 417 -27.27 -3.54 -20.77
C LYS A 417 -27.63 -4.08 -22.15
N ALA A 418 -27.23 -3.40 -23.22
CA ALA A 418 -27.47 -3.84 -24.60
C ALA A 418 -26.79 -5.19 -24.93
N LYS A 419 -25.64 -5.48 -24.32
CA LYS A 419 -24.93 -6.76 -24.48
C LYS A 419 -25.52 -7.91 -23.64
N GLY A 420 -26.65 -7.71 -22.96
CA GLY A 420 -27.24 -8.70 -22.07
C GLY A 420 -26.36 -9.04 -20.85
N LYS A 421 -25.30 -8.25 -20.59
CA LYS A 421 -24.38 -8.48 -19.47
C LYS A 421 -24.78 -7.59 -18.31
N ALA A 422 -24.91 -8.18 -17.12
CA ALA A 422 -25.01 -7.41 -15.89
C ALA A 422 -23.83 -6.43 -15.81
N SER A 423 -24.11 -5.17 -15.51
CA SER A 423 -23.06 -4.18 -15.47
C SER A 423 -22.10 -4.50 -14.33
N ARG A 424 -20.79 -4.64 -14.64
CA ARG A 424 -19.75 -4.77 -13.61
C ARG A 424 -19.34 -3.41 -13.02
N MET A 425 -19.99 -2.32 -13.47
CA MET A 425 -19.80 -1.01 -12.87
C MET A 425 -20.55 -0.94 -11.54
N ARG A 426 -19.88 -0.40 -10.53
CA ARG A 426 -20.50 -0.12 -9.24
C ARG A 426 -21.66 0.86 -9.42
N ALA A 427 -22.77 0.58 -8.76
CA ALA A 427 -23.85 1.55 -8.63
C ALA A 427 -23.33 2.75 -7.85
N ARG A 428 -23.54 3.94 -8.41
CA ARG A 428 -23.02 5.19 -7.87
C ARG A 428 -24.12 6.23 -7.82
N ASN A 429 -24.26 6.88 -6.68
CA ASN A 429 -25.28 7.87 -6.41
C ASN A 429 -24.65 9.25 -6.26
N LEU A 430 -25.27 10.24 -6.92
CA LEU A 430 -24.92 11.64 -6.72
C LEU A 430 -25.70 12.12 -5.48
N PRO A 431 -25.02 12.54 -4.41
CA PRO A 431 -25.69 12.94 -3.19
C PRO A 431 -26.49 14.23 -3.42
N ILE A 432 -27.53 14.41 -2.60
CA ILE A 432 -28.39 15.60 -2.63
C ILE A 432 -27.59 16.85 -2.30
N ILE A 433 -26.85 16.74 -1.19
CA ILE A 433 -25.93 17.74 -0.69
C ILE A 433 -24.55 17.31 -1.20
N PRO A 434 -23.85 18.16 -1.97
CA PRO A 434 -22.51 17.84 -2.47
C PRO A 434 -21.57 17.48 -1.31
N ILE A 435 -20.97 16.29 -1.38
CA ILE A 435 -19.95 15.86 -0.42
C ILE A 435 -18.58 16.16 -1.04
N PRO A 436 -17.76 17.04 -0.44
CA PRO A 436 -16.46 17.39 -0.99
C PRO A 436 -15.53 16.17 -1.00
N SER A 437 -14.73 16.05 -2.05
CA SER A 437 -13.69 15.03 -2.16
C SER A 437 -12.59 15.26 -1.13
N LYS A 438 -12.08 14.17 -0.55
CA LYS A 438 -10.86 14.21 0.30
C LYS A 438 -9.60 14.56 -0.51
N PHE A 439 -9.63 14.41 -1.84
CA PHE A 439 -8.50 14.75 -2.71
C PHE A 439 -8.61 16.17 -3.24
N THR A 440 -7.69 17.01 -2.80
CA THR A 440 -7.61 18.42 -3.20
C THR A 440 -6.59 18.68 -4.31
N LYS A 441 -5.72 17.71 -4.64
CA LYS A 441 -4.74 17.86 -5.74
C LYS A 441 -5.48 18.11 -7.05
N VAL A 442 -5.15 19.24 -7.67
CA VAL A 442 -5.73 19.72 -8.92
C VAL A 442 -4.91 19.14 -10.07
N PRO A 443 -5.54 18.62 -11.14
CA PRO A 443 -4.83 18.27 -12.35
C PRO A 443 -4.34 19.52 -13.08
N GLU A 444 -3.14 19.47 -13.64
CA GLU A 444 -2.57 20.54 -14.46
C GLU A 444 -2.75 20.24 -15.95
N SER A 445 -2.68 21.28 -16.78
CA SER A 445 -2.71 21.19 -18.24
C SER A 445 -3.96 20.50 -18.82
N LEU A 446 -5.09 20.52 -18.09
CA LEU A 446 -6.39 20.12 -18.66
C LEU A 446 -7.04 21.31 -19.38
N PRO A 447 -7.96 21.05 -20.33
CA PRO A 447 -8.66 22.11 -21.05
C PRO A 447 -9.37 23.10 -20.11
N LEU A 448 -9.37 24.39 -20.44
CA LEU A 448 -9.84 25.48 -19.56
C LEU A 448 -11.25 25.25 -19.00
N ASP A 449 -12.15 24.71 -19.82
CA ASP A 449 -13.55 24.43 -19.45
C ASP A 449 -13.73 23.21 -18.54
N PHE A 450 -12.65 22.49 -18.19
CA PHE A 450 -12.63 21.53 -17.09
C PHE A 450 -12.72 22.20 -15.72
N TYR A 451 -12.11 23.38 -15.57
CA TYR A 451 -12.04 24.06 -14.28
C TYR A 451 -13.28 24.90 -14.03
N GLY A 452 -13.77 24.87 -12.79
CA GLY A 452 -14.84 25.73 -12.33
C GLY A 452 -14.40 27.19 -12.41
N ARG A 453 -15.19 28.04 -13.06
CA ARG A 453 -14.89 29.47 -13.19
C ARG A 453 -14.65 30.13 -11.83
N LYS A 454 -15.57 29.92 -10.90
CA LYS A 454 -15.52 30.51 -9.57
C LYS A 454 -14.25 30.09 -8.82
N TRP A 455 -13.97 28.79 -8.84
CA TRP A 455 -12.75 28.24 -8.26
C TRP A 455 -11.49 28.85 -8.91
N LEU A 456 -11.43 28.95 -10.23
CA LEU A 456 -10.28 29.53 -10.93
C LEU A 456 -10.11 31.03 -10.62
N SER A 457 -11.19 31.80 -10.45
CA SER A 457 -11.09 33.21 -10.09
C SER A 457 -10.63 33.47 -8.65
N GLU A 458 -10.69 32.45 -7.78
CA GLU A 458 -10.33 32.56 -6.36
C GLU A 458 -8.86 32.21 -6.07
N ILE A 459 -8.14 31.61 -7.02
CA ILE A 459 -6.71 31.29 -6.88
C ILE A 459 -5.80 32.43 -7.39
N PRO A 460 -4.52 32.51 -6.99
CA PRO A 460 -3.60 33.55 -7.47
C PRO A 460 -3.44 33.57 -9.00
N GLU A 461 -3.32 34.76 -9.60
CA GLU A 461 -3.25 34.95 -11.07
C GLU A 461 -2.17 34.11 -11.75
N GLY A 462 -0.99 33.99 -11.14
CA GLY A 462 0.07 33.12 -11.66
C GLY A 462 -0.38 31.65 -11.80
N GLN A 463 -1.17 31.15 -10.85
CA GLN A 463 -1.75 29.80 -10.92
C GLN A 463 -2.92 29.71 -11.90
N GLN A 464 -3.67 30.81 -12.10
CA GLN A 464 -4.71 30.87 -13.14
C GLN A 464 -4.11 30.68 -14.54
N ARG A 465 -2.85 31.08 -14.74
CA ARG A 465 -2.12 30.92 -16.01
C ARG A 465 -1.51 29.53 -16.18
N THR A 466 -0.95 28.95 -15.12
CA THR A 466 -0.14 27.72 -15.22
C THR A 466 -0.95 26.42 -15.05
N ILE A 467 -2.03 26.44 -14.25
CA ILE A 467 -2.81 25.24 -13.98
C ILE A 467 -3.61 24.79 -15.22
N PRO A 468 -4.46 25.62 -15.86
CA PRO A 468 -5.22 25.20 -17.03
C PRO A 468 -4.43 25.29 -18.34
N ASP A 469 -4.78 24.45 -19.31
CA ASP A 469 -4.40 24.66 -20.70
C ASP A 469 -5.30 25.73 -21.34
N LEU A 470 -4.77 26.94 -21.45
CA LEU A 470 -5.44 28.11 -22.04
C LEU A 470 -5.58 28.03 -23.57
N THR A 471 -5.03 27.01 -24.22
CA THR A 471 -5.09 26.82 -25.68
C THR A 471 -6.20 25.87 -26.13
N SER A 472 -6.91 25.24 -25.19
CA SER A 472 -7.92 24.24 -25.53
C SER A 472 -9.17 24.24 -24.65
N VAL A 473 -10.27 23.77 -25.25
CA VAL A 473 -11.55 23.49 -24.60
C VAL A 473 -12.04 22.10 -25.03
N ALA A 474 -12.71 21.39 -24.13
CA ALA A 474 -13.12 20.00 -24.36
C ALA A 474 -14.62 19.81 -24.56
N PHE A 475 -15.43 20.43 -23.71
CA PHE A 475 -16.84 20.10 -23.55
C PHE A 475 -17.73 20.86 -24.53
N LEU A 476 -18.82 20.21 -24.94
CA LEU A 476 -19.85 20.87 -25.73
C LEU A 476 -20.44 22.05 -24.92
N PRO A 477 -20.89 23.13 -25.59
CA PRO A 477 -21.59 24.22 -24.92
C PRO A 477 -22.78 23.72 -24.08
N ASP A 478 -23.48 22.70 -24.57
CA ASP A 478 -24.41 21.89 -23.80
C ASP A 478 -23.84 20.47 -23.56
N PRO A 479 -23.20 20.23 -22.40
CA PRO A 479 -22.58 18.94 -22.08
C PRO A 479 -23.61 17.82 -21.87
N SER A 480 -24.91 18.14 -21.76
CA SER A 480 -25.96 17.12 -21.63
C SER A 480 -26.19 16.36 -22.95
N LYS A 481 -25.76 16.93 -24.08
CA LYS A 481 -25.81 16.33 -25.42
C LYS A 481 -24.60 15.47 -25.77
N SER A 482 -23.57 15.43 -24.91
CA SER A 482 -22.39 14.62 -25.17
C SER A 482 -22.71 13.12 -25.20
N LEU A 483 -21.94 12.39 -26.00
CA LEU A 483 -21.89 10.93 -26.08
C LEU A 483 -23.20 10.26 -26.54
N PHE A 484 -24.02 10.99 -27.31
CA PHE A 484 -25.12 10.35 -28.02
C PHE A 484 -24.61 9.64 -29.28
N PRO A 485 -25.18 8.48 -29.67
CA PRO A 485 -24.90 7.88 -30.97
C PRO A 485 -25.33 8.81 -32.12
N SER A 486 -24.65 8.74 -33.27
CA SER A 486 -24.96 9.61 -34.43
C SER A 486 -26.38 9.45 -34.99
N ASN A 487 -27.06 8.33 -34.72
CA ASN A 487 -28.44 8.08 -35.11
C ASN A 487 -29.46 8.57 -34.06
N ASN A 488 -29.02 9.18 -32.96
CA ASN A 488 -29.89 9.71 -31.93
C ASN A 488 -30.35 11.13 -32.28
N PRO A 489 -31.63 11.49 -32.11
CA PRO A 489 -32.12 12.85 -32.35
C PRO A 489 -31.43 13.95 -31.52
N ASN A 490 -30.88 13.58 -30.35
CA ASN A 490 -30.17 14.51 -29.47
C ASN A 490 -28.66 14.57 -29.75
N PHE A 491 -28.20 13.91 -30.82
CA PHE A 491 -26.81 13.97 -31.24
C PHE A 491 -26.43 15.40 -31.62
N ASP A 492 -25.33 15.91 -31.07
CA ASP A 492 -24.80 17.21 -31.43
C ASP A 492 -23.70 17.05 -32.51
N PRO A 493 -23.87 17.59 -33.73
CA PRO A 493 -22.86 17.51 -34.78
C PRO A 493 -21.52 18.13 -34.39
N LEU A 494 -21.49 19.05 -33.42
CA LEU A 494 -20.27 19.66 -32.91
C LEU A 494 -19.33 18.62 -32.28
N GLU A 495 -19.85 17.48 -31.83
CA GLU A 495 -19.04 16.41 -31.24
C GLU A 495 -18.10 15.76 -32.29
N LYS A 496 -18.47 15.78 -33.58
CA LYS A 496 -17.65 15.28 -34.69
C LYS A 496 -16.56 16.25 -35.15
N LEU A 497 -16.55 17.49 -34.67
CA LEU A 497 -15.51 18.43 -35.05
C LEU A 497 -14.14 17.92 -34.58
N SER A 498 -13.13 18.10 -35.43
CA SER A 498 -11.74 17.93 -35.01
C SER A 498 -11.42 18.91 -33.89
N ASP A 499 -10.49 18.55 -33.02
CA ASP A 499 -10.14 19.39 -31.85
C ASP A 499 -9.68 20.79 -32.28
N ALA A 500 -8.93 20.90 -33.38
CA ALA A 500 -8.53 22.19 -33.94
C ALA A 500 -9.74 23.03 -34.39
N ALA A 501 -10.72 22.43 -35.08
CA ALA A 501 -11.94 23.13 -35.49
C ALA A 501 -12.82 23.51 -34.30
N PHE A 502 -12.88 22.64 -33.29
CA PHE A 502 -13.61 22.87 -32.05
C PHE A 502 -13.02 24.05 -31.27
N ASN A 503 -11.70 24.07 -31.06
CA ASN A 503 -11.00 25.15 -30.38
C ASN A 503 -11.14 26.49 -31.12
N ARG A 504 -10.97 26.51 -32.46
CA ARG A 504 -11.19 27.73 -33.26
C ARG A 504 -12.59 28.33 -33.04
N LYS A 505 -13.60 27.49 -32.84
CA LYS A 505 -14.99 27.92 -32.66
C LYS A 505 -15.31 28.39 -31.24
N PHE A 506 -14.80 27.70 -30.22
CA PHE A 506 -15.27 27.89 -28.84
C PHE A 506 -14.26 28.54 -27.89
N LEU A 507 -12.95 28.39 -28.13
CA LEU A 507 -11.91 28.82 -27.20
C LEU A 507 -12.00 30.31 -26.85
N ASN A 508 -12.10 31.17 -27.88
CA ASN A 508 -12.18 32.62 -27.70
C ASN A 508 -13.35 33.06 -26.81
N GLY A 509 -14.51 32.39 -26.97
CA GLY A 509 -15.69 32.64 -26.14
C GLY A 509 -15.45 32.25 -24.69
N VAL A 510 -14.81 31.09 -24.46
CA VAL A 510 -14.49 30.59 -23.11
C VAL A 510 -13.44 31.47 -22.43
N LEU A 511 -12.35 31.84 -23.11
CA LEU A 511 -11.32 32.75 -22.56
C LEU A 511 -11.92 34.07 -22.09
N LYS A 512 -12.80 34.69 -22.89
CA LYS A 512 -13.54 35.89 -22.50
C LYS A 512 -14.45 35.62 -21.30
N LYS A 513 -15.16 34.49 -21.32
CA LYS A 513 -16.04 34.08 -20.22
C LYS A 513 -15.25 34.00 -18.91
N TYR A 514 -14.03 33.48 -18.93
CA TYR A 514 -13.18 33.27 -17.75
C TYR A 514 -12.31 34.49 -17.39
N ARG A 515 -12.34 35.58 -18.16
CA ARG A 515 -11.45 36.76 -18.02
C ARG A 515 -9.96 36.43 -18.16
N MET A 516 -9.64 35.38 -18.92
CA MET A 516 -8.25 34.97 -19.15
C MET A 516 -7.55 35.79 -20.25
N LYS A 517 -8.31 36.48 -21.12
CA LYS A 517 -7.70 37.31 -22.18
C LYS A 517 -6.90 38.48 -21.63
N GLU A 518 -7.49 39.19 -20.68
CA GLU A 518 -6.86 40.31 -19.96
C GLU A 518 -5.56 39.83 -19.29
N ILE A 519 -5.63 38.68 -18.62
CA ILE A 519 -4.50 38.04 -17.94
C ILE A 519 -3.36 37.65 -18.90
N ILE A 520 -3.65 37.20 -20.13
CA ILE A 520 -2.63 36.84 -21.12
C ILE A 520 -2.00 38.10 -21.74
N GLU A 521 -2.82 39.11 -22.02
CA GLU A 521 -2.39 40.39 -22.62
C GLU A 521 -1.49 41.19 -21.66
N ASP A 522 -1.76 41.15 -20.35
CA ASP A 522 -0.95 41.81 -19.32
C ASP A 522 0.46 41.18 -19.18
N ASP A 523 0.61 39.88 -19.44
CA ASP A 523 1.90 39.17 -19.33
C ASP A 523 2.80 39.39 -20.54
N ALA A 524 2.20 39.56 -21.73
CA ALA A 524 2.95 39.87 -22.96
C ALA A 524 3.68 41.23 -22.88
N ILE A 525 3.28 42.09 -21.94
CA ILE A 525 3.92 43.38 -21.65
C ILE A 525 5.10 43.21 -20.67
N ILE A 526 5.14 42.12 -19.89
CA ILE A 526 6.13 41.88 -18.84
C ILE A 526 7.31 41.01 -19.34
N THR A 527 7.17 40.30 -20.47
CA THR A 527 8.19 39.39 -21.02
C THR A 527 9.30 40.08 -21.82
N ASP A 528 10.03 41.02 -21.21
CA ASP A 528 11.45 41.30 -21.54
C ASP A 528 12.29 41.19 -20.25
N ASP A 529 12.30 40.01 -19.65
CA ASP A 529 13.49 39.49 -18.98
C ASP A 529 13.40 37.97 -18.84
N SER A 530 14.58 37.40 -18.95
CA SER A 530 15.06 36.06 -19.19
C SER A 530 14.62 34.91 -18.28
N GLY A 531 14.87 33.69 -18.81
CA GLY A 531 15.69 32.73 -18.07
C GLY A 531 14.96 31.51 -17.51
N ALA A 532 15.13 30.39 -18.21
CA ALA A 532 14.55 29.08 -17.95
C ALA A 532 14.97 28.39 -16.64
N GLY A 533 14.16 27.41 -16.21
CA GLY A 533 14.62 26.24 -15.46
C GLY A 533 13.77 25.91 -14.22
N SER A 534 12.78 25.02 -14.37
CA SER A 534 12.19 24.30 -13.23
C SER A 534 12.87 22.95 -13.11
N GLU A 535 13.57 22.74 -12.01
CA GLU A 535 14.02 21.42 -11.58
C GLU A 535 12.86 20.72 -10.87
N ASP A 536 12.56 19.51 -11.34
CA ASP A 536 11.54 18.62 -10.79
C ASP A 536 11.95 18.12 -9.39
N GLU A 537 11.09 18.35 -8.39
CA GLU A 537 11.14 17.63 -7.12
C GLU A 537 10.24 16.40 -7.22
N ASP A 538 10.85 15.24 -7.47
CA ASP A 538 10.22 13.93 -7.40
C ASP A 538 9.82 13.61 -5.94
N ASP A 539 8.51 13.67 -5.66
CA ASP A 539 7.91 13.12 -4.44
C ASP A 539 7.77 11.59 -4.59
N ASP A 540 8.85 10.89 -4.24
CA ASP A 540 8.93 9.44 -4.12
C ASP A 540 8.01 8.92 -3.01
N ASN A 541 6.74 8.68 -3.35
CA ASN A 541 5.81 7.92 -2.53
C ASN A 541 5.54 6.54 -3.15
N GLU A 542 6.59 5.71 -3.25
CA GLU A 542 6.45 4.28 -3.52
C GLU A 542 5.87 3.56 -2.31
N ASN A 543 4.54 3.49 -2.27
CA ASN A 543 3.84 2.63 -1.32
C ASN A 543 3.88 1.17 -1.79
N LEU A 544 4.92 0.47 -1.33
CA LEU A 544 5.24 -0.95 -1.54
C LEU A 544 4.29 -1.91 -0.78
N GLU A 545 2.99 -1.72 -0.91
CA GLU A 545 1.98 -2.73 -0.53
C GLU A 545 0.83 -2.75 -1.53
N ASN A 546 1.10 -2.93 -2.83
CA ASN A 546 0.09 -3.50 -3.74
C ASN A 546 0.55 -4.02 -5.12
N SER A 547 1.81 -4.47 -5.29
CA SER A 547 2.18 -5.23 -6.50
C SER A 547 1.72 -6.69 -6.41
N THR A 548 0.40 -6.89 -6.40
CA THR A 548 -0.23 -8.23 -6.50
C THR A 548 -1.54 -8.20 -7.29
N HIS A 549 -1.54 -7.65 -8.51
CA HIS A 549 -2.34 -8.16 -9.64
C HIS A 549 -2.09 -7.37 -10.92
N ALA A 550 -1.18 -7.86 -11.76
CA ALA A 550 -1.15 -7.63 -13.20
C ALA A 550 -0.12 -8.59 -13.85
N ALA A 551 -0.42 -9.89 -13.88
CA ALA A 551 0.31 -10.84 -14.72
C ALA A 551 -0.51 -12.12 -14.88
N GLN A 552 -1.63 -12.04 -15.59
CA GLN A 552 -2.21 -13.18 -16.30
C GLN A 552 -2.91 -12.63 -17.54
N HIS A 553 -2.14 -12.55 -18.63
CA HIS A 553 -2.60 -12.80 -19.99
C HIS A 553 -1.35 -12.89 -20.85
N ASN A 554 -0.74 -14.08 -20.86
CA ASN A 554 -0.13 -14.56 -22.08
C ASN A 554 -0.90 -15.82 -22.50
N ASP A 555 -1.48 -15.68 -23.67
CA ASP A 555 -1.39 -16.63 -24.76
C ASP A 555 -1.66 -18.11 -24.44
N LYS A 556 -2.87 -18.53 -24.80
CA LYS A 556 -3.08 -19.88 -25.31
C LYS A 556 -3.66 -19.73 -26.70
N GLY A 557 -2.79 -19.81 -27.70
CA GLY A 557 -3.19 -20.20 -29.05
C GLY A 557 -3.87 -21.56 -28.99
N TYR A 558 -5.01 -21.65 -29.66
CA TYR A 558 -5.54 -22.89 -30.22
C TYR A 558 -6.17 -22.52 -31.57
N GLN A 559 -5.44 -22.95 -32.61
CA GLN A 559 -5.78 -23.09 -34.04
C GLN A 559 -6.13 -21.83 -34.83
#